data_AF-A0AAP0JMW7-F1
#
_entry.id   AF-A0AAP0JMW7-F1
#
_cell.length_a   1.000
_cell.length_b   1.000
_cell.length_c   1.000
_cell.angle_alpha   90.00
_cell.angle_beta   90.00
_cell.angle_gamma   90.00
#
_symmetry.space_group_name_H-M   'P 1'
#
loop_
_entity.id
_entity.type
_entity.pdbx_description
1 polymer ?
#
loop_
_entity_poly.entity_id
_entity_poly.type
_entity_poly.pdbx_seq_one_letter_code
_entity_poly.pdbx_strand_id
1 'polypeptide(L)'
;MAAHTYTAEFKSPIAPARLFNASVLHLHDIAHKVMPVVVKSGAIVEGDGGVGTIKEYLFTEVLPFKNGMVEPSADGGSICKLEGQIESLEGVQYTEEDKEMSMEGSLATYKAVDEYLQANPDVYA
;
A
#
# COMPACT_ATOMS: atom_id res chain seq x y z
N MET A 1 -11.84 10.59 -20.01
CA MET A 1 -11.12 10.01 -18.87
C MET A 1 -9.85 10.81 -18.64
N ALA A 2 -9.52 11.14 -17.40
CA ALA A 2 -8.28 11.83 -17.03
C ALA A 2 -7.40 10.88 -16.20
N ALA A 3 -6.09 10.90 -16.44
CA ALA A 3 -5.12 10.17 -15.65
C ALA A 3 -4.48 11.13 -14.63
N HIS A 4 -4.48 10.74 -13.36
CA HIS A 4 -3.86 11.51 -12.28
C HIS A 4 -2.69 10.73 -11.69
N THR A 5 -1.55 11.40 -11.50
CA THR A 5 -0.33 10.83 -10.93
C THR A 5 0.14 11.66 -9.73
N TYR A 6 0.67 10.99 -8.72
CA TYR A 6 1.39 11.59 -7.59
C TYR A 6 2.63 10.77 -7.26
N THR A 7 3.62 11.42 -6.64
CA THR A 7 4.86 10.77 -6.18
C THR A 7 5.13 11.18 -4.75
N ALA A 8 5.38 10.21 -3.88
CA ALA A 8 5.86 10.45 -2.52
C ALA A 8 6.98 9.47 -2.15
N GLU A 9 7.94 9.95 -1.35
CA GLU A 9 9.09 9.18 -0.89
C GLU A 9 9.18 9.18 0.64
N PHE A 10 9.50 8.03 1.22
CA PHE A 10 9.97 7.95 2.60
C PHE A 10 11.08 6.91 2.75
N LYS A 11 11.94 7.11 3.75
CA LYS A 11 13.05 6.21 4.08
C LYS A 11 12.64 5.23 5.17
N SER A 12 12.97 3.96 4.97
CA SER A 12 12.75 2.88 5.93
C SER A 12 14.07 2.22 6.33
N PRO A 13 14.29 1.92 7.62
CA PRO A 13 15.43 1.12 8.07
C PRO A 13 15.26 -0.39 7.76
N ILE A 14 14.12 -0.81 7.23
CA ILE A 14 13.81 -2.21 6.93
C ILE A 14 14.43 -2.60 5.58
N ALA A 15 14.95 -3.83 5.52
CA ALA A 15 15.47 -4.40 4.29
C ALA A 15 14.41 -4.42 3.16
N PRO A 16 14.77 -4.07 1.90
CA PRO A 16 13.82 -3.97 0.78
C PRO A 16 12.96 -5.21 0.55
N ALA A 17 13.55 -6.39 0.57
CA ALA A 17 12.81 -7.64 0.35
C ALA A 17 11.72 -7.86 1.41
N ARG A 18 12.04 -7.55 2.67
CA ARG A 18 11.12 -7.71 3.81
C ARG A 18 9.97 -6.71 3.75
N LEU A 19 10.29 -5.45 3.43
CA LEU A 19 9.28 -4.42 3.26
C LEU A 19 8.37 -4.71 2.05
N PHE A 20 8.94 -5.16 0.93
CA PHE A 20 8.18 -5.56 -0.27
C PHE A 20 7.26 -6.76 0.00
N ASN A 21 7.78 -7.80 0.66
CA ASN A 21 7.00 -8.96 1.07
C ASN A 21 5.78 -8.54 1.90
N ALA A 22 5.96 -7.68 2.90
CA ALA A 22 4.86 -7.25 3.77
C ALA A 22 3.88 -6.27 3.10
N SER A 23 4.39 -5.29 2.35
CA SER A 23 3.58 -4.19 1.79
C SER A 23 2.91 -4.51 0.45
N VAL A 24 3.41 -5.49 -0.30
CA VAL A 24 2.91 -5.81 -1.65
C VAL A 24 2.38 -7.24 -1.70
N LEU A 25 3.19 -8.22 -1.32
CA LEU A 25 2.82 -9.63 -1.44
C LEU A 25 1.80 -10.03 -0.36
N HIS A 26 2.08 -9.68 0.88
CA HIS A 26 1.34 -10.13 2.06
C HIS A 26 0.52 -9.04 2.73
N LEU A 27 0.28 -7.90 2.06
CA LEU A 27 -0.50 -6.82 2.66
C LEU A 27 -1.90 -7.29 3.08
N HIS A 28 -2.57 -8.11 2.27
CA HIS A 28 -3.86 -8.72 2.60
C HIS A 28 -3.87 -9.50 3.93
N ASP A 29 -2.76 -10.16 4.28
CA ASP A 29 -2.62 -10.94 5.51
C ASP A 29 -2.45 -10.05 6.76
N ILE A 30 -1.89 -8.86 6.60
CA ILE A 30 -1.54 -7.97 7.73
C ILE A 30 -2.31 -6.66 7.76
N ALA A 31 -3.03 -6.29 6.69
CA ALA A 31 -3.72 -5.01 6.56
C ALA A 31 -4.71 -4.76 7.70
N HIS A 32 -5.44 -5.80 8.11
CA HIS A 32 -6.35 -5.73 9.25
C HIS A 32 -5.63 -5.59 10.60
N LYS A 33 -4.34 -5.92 10.68
CA LYS A 33 -3.51 -5.76 11.89
C LYS A 33 -2.88 -4.37 11.94
N VAL A 34 -2.39 -3.88 10.81
CA VAL A 34 -1.68 -2.59 10.72
C VAL A 34 -2.63 -1.41 10.52
N MET A 35 -3.81 -1.64 9.93
CA MET A 35 -4.86 -0.64 9.73
C MET A 35 -6.24 -1.19 10.14
N PRO A 36 -6.43 -1.62 11.40
CA PRO A 36 -7.68 -2.28 11.85
C PRO A 36 -8.91 -1.39 11.74
N VAL A 37 -8.72 -0.07 11.74
CA VAL A 37 -9.81 0.92 11.61
C VAL A 37 -10.31 1.01 10.16
N VAL A 38 -9.46 0.71 9.18
CA VAL A 38 -9.72 0.91 7.75
C VAL A 38 -10.04 -0.41 7.05
N VAL A 39 -9.31 -1.48 7.40
CA VAL A 39 -9.42 -2.78 6.73
C VAL A 39 -9.97 -3.81 7.73
N LYS A 40 -11.12 -4.39 7.41
CA LYS A 40 -11.69 -5.51 8.17
C LYS A 40 -10.95 -6.81 7.86
N SER A 41 -10.70 -7.08 6.58
CA SER A 41 -10.00 -8.27 6.11
C SER A 41 -9.49 -8.10 4.69
N GLY A 42 -8.52 -8.91 4.30
CA GLY A 42 -8.09 -9.08 2.92
C GLY A 42 -7.89 -10.57 2.62
N ALA A 43 -8.12 -10.97 1.38
CA ALA A 43 -7.93 -12.35 0.93
C ALA A 43 -7.53 -12.40 -0.55
N ILE A 44 -6.77 -13.42 -0.93
CA ILE A 44 -6.61 -13.79 -2.34
C ILE A 44 -7.89 -14.53 -2.76
N VAL A 45 -8.54 -14.05 -3.81
CA VAL A 45 -9.75 -14.68 -4.38
C VAL A 45 -9.45 -15.44 -5.67
N GLU A 46 -8.36 -15.10 -6.36
CA GLU A 46 -7.87 -15.80 -7.54
C GLU A 46 -6.33 -15.71 -7.62
N GLY A 47 -5.66 -16.79 -8.02
CA GLY A 47 -4.20 -16.86 -8.14
C GLY A 47 -3.49 -17.43 -6.91
N ASP A 48 -2.18 -17.32 -6.90
CA ASP A 48 -1.27 -17.96 -5.92
C ASP A 48 -0.41 -16.96 -5.13
N GLY A 49 -0.63 -15.66 -5.31
CA GLY A 49 0.21 -14.59 -4.76
C GLY A 49 1.19 -14.00 -5.77
N GLY A 50 1.40 -14.64 -6.93
CA GLY A 50 2.23 -14.17 -8.03
C GLY A 50 1.50 -13.29 -9.06
N VAL A 51 2.10 -13.17 -10.25
CA VAL A 51 1.56 -12.37 -11.36
C VAL A 51 0.16 -12.85 -11.74
N GLY A 52 -0.80 -11.93 -11.82
CA GLY A 52 -2.20 -12.24 -12.14
C GLY A 52 -3.09 -12.52 -10.93
N THR A 53 -2.55 -12.51 -9.71
CA THR A 53 -3.34 -12.69 -8.47
C THR A 53 -4.32 -11.54 -8.25
N ILE A 54 -5.56 -11.88 -7.90
CA ILE A 54 -6.60 -10.93 -7.50
C ILE A 54 -6.80 -11.02 -5.98
N LYS A 55 -6.71 -9.85 -5.32
CA LYS A 55 -6.90 -9.69 -3.88
C LYS A 55 -8.16 -8.89 -3.62
N GLU A 56 -9.05 -9.43 -2.81
CA GLU A 56 -10.24 -8.74 -2.31
C GLU A 56 -9.95 -8.17 -0.92
N TYR A 57 -10.38 -6.94 -0.69
CA TYR A 57 -10.28 -6.26 0.61
C TYR A 57 -11.67 -5.81 1.04
N LEU A 58 -12.02 -6.14 2.29
CA LEU A 58 -13.21 -5.63 2.94
C LEU A 58 -12.80 -4.42 3.79
N PHE A 59 -13.18 -3.23 3.33
CA PHE A 59 -12.96 -2.00 4.06
C PHE A 59 -14.09 -1.72 5.05
N THR A 60 -13.79 -0.93 6.07
CA THR A 60 -14.81 -0.28 6.89
C THR A 60 -15.44 0.87 6.09
N GLU A 61 -16.51 1.48 6.61
CA GLU A 61 -17.19 2.62 5.95
C GLU A 61 -16.33 3.91 5.88
N VAL A 62 -15.04 3.81 6.23
CA VAL A 62 -14.18 4.97 6.49
C VAL A 62 -13.45 5.46 5.24
N LEU A 63 -13.10 4.64 4.22
CA LEU A 63 -12.19 5.09 3.13
C LEU A 63 -12.33 4.42 1.73
N PRO A 64 -11.95 5.14 0.64
CA PRO A 64 -11.73 4.63 -0.73
C PRO A 64 -10.21 4.63 -1.15
N PHE A 65 -9.59 3.48 -1.47
CA PHE A 65 -8.16 3.42 -1.93
C PHE A 65 -7.89 2.60 -3.21
N LYS A 66 -6.78 2.93 -3.93
CA LYS A 66 -6.08 2.16 -4.99
C LYS A 66 -4.51 2.34 -4.91
N ASN A 67 -3.76 1.37 -5.48
CA ASN A 67 -2.43 0.77 -5.15
C ASN A 67 -1.08 1.57 -5.32
N GLY A 68 0.10 1.00 -4.90
CA GLY A 68 1.50 1.54 -5.02
C GLY A 68 2.68 0.50 -5.14
N MET A 69 3.97 0.95 -5.27
CA MET A 69 5.22 0.15 -5.57
C MET A 69 6.45 0.49 -4.65
N VAL A 70 7.55 -0.31 -4.64
CA VAL A 70 8.76 -0.14 -3.76
C VAL A 70 10.09 -0.44 -4.49
N GLU A 71 11.19 0.28 -4.18
CA GLU A 71 12.55 0.11 -4.76
C GLU A 71 13.70 0.08 -3.69
N PRO A 72 14.89 -0.50 -3.97
CA PRO A 72 16.02 -0.58 -3.02
C PRO A 72 16.86 0.73 -2.89
N SER A 73 17.43 0.98 -1.71
CA SER A 73 18.34 2.11 -1.42
C SER A 73 19.83 1.71 -1.39
N ALA A 74 20.72 2.64 -1.71
CA ALA A 74 22.17 2.43 -1.74
C ALA A 74 22.83 2.23 -0.36
N ASP A 75 22.13 2.55 0.73
CA ASP A 75 22.60 2.45 2.12
C ASP A 75 22.18 1.15 2.83
N GLY A 76 21.58 0.20 2.10
CA GLY A 76 21.08 -1.06 2.67
C GLY A 76 19.67 -0.96 3.29
N GLY A 77 19.06 0.23 3.27
CA GLY A 77 17.64 0.43 3.59
C GLY A 77 16.74 0.37 2.35
N SER A 78 15.50 0.84 2.49
CA SER A 78 14.52 0.90 1.39
C SER A 78 14.07 2.34 1.14
N ILE A 79 13.85 2.68 -0.14
CA ILE A 79 13.09 3.88 -0.52
C ILE A 79 11.75 3.40 -1.07
N CYS A 80 10.67 3.70 -0.35
CA CYS A 80 9.33 3.48 -0.89
C CYS A 80 8.95 4.67 -1.76
N LYS A 81 8.83 4.43 -3.08
CA LYS A 81 8.27 5.39 -4.03
C LYS A 81 6.82 5.04 -4.32
N LEU A 82 5.92 5.90 -3.84
CA LEU A 82 4.50 5.78 -4.09
C LEU A 82 4.15 6.48 -5.40
N GLU A 83 4.01 5.72 -6.48
CA GLU A 83 3.38 6.19 -7.72
C GLU A 83 2.01 5.53 -7.87
N GLY A 84 0.96 6.35 -7.85
CA GLY A 84 -0.42 5.92 -8.08
C GLY A 84 -0.97 6.52 -9.36
N GLN A 85 -1.62 5.70 -10.20
CA GLN A 85 -2.36 6.16 -11.37
C GLN A 85 -3.85 5.91 -11.15
N ILE A 86 -4.65 6.98 -11.20
CA ILE A 86 -6.10 6.90 -11.03
C ILE A 86 -6.77 7.34 -12.32
N GLU A 87 -7.58 6.43 -12.88
CA GLU A 87 -8.45 6.71 -14.01
C GLU A 87 -9.87 6.91 -13.50
N SER A 88 -10.40 8.13 -13.67
CA SER A 88 -11.77 8.44 -13.31
C SER A 88 -12.77 7.87 -14.32
N LEU A 89 -13.91 7.40 -13.80
CA LEU A 89 -15.08 7.12 -14.64
C LEU A 89 -15.54 8.41 -15.33
N GLU A 90 -16.16 8.29 -16.50
CA GLU A 90 -16.63 9.44 -17.25
C GLU A 90 -17.66 10.27 -16.45
N GLY A 91 -17.47 11.59 -16.41
CA GLY A 91 -18.32 12.51 -15.64
C GLY A 91 -17.99 12.59 -14.15
N VAL A 92 -17.11 11.74 -13.61
CA VAL A 92 -16.64 11.84 -12.22
C VAL A 92 -15.51 12.85 -12.14
N GLN A 93 -15.71 13.90 -11.35
CA GLN A 93 -14.64 14.84 -11.01
C GLN A 93 -13.75 14.22 -9.94
N TYR A 94 -12.45 14.17 -10.22
CA TYR A 94 -11.42 13.80 -9.25
C TYR A 94 -10.76 15.09 -8.76
N THR A 95 -10.99 15.44 -7.49
CA THR A 95 -10.59 16.73 -6.93
C THR A 95 -9.13 16.70 -6.45
N GLU A 96 -8.57 17.88 -6.13
CA GLU A 96 -7.27 17.94 -5.45
C GLU A 96 -7.34 17.33 -4.05
N GLU A 97 -8.49 17.46 -3.36
CA GLU A 97 -8.71 16.83 -2.05
C GLU A 97 -8.69 15.30 -2.15
N ASP A 98 -9.28 14.73 -3.21
CA ASP A 98 -9.23 13.28 -3.45
C ASP A 98 -7.78 12.80 -3.74
N LYS A 99 -6.98 13.60 -4.45
CA LYS A 99 -5.55 13.32 -4.69
C LYS A 99 -4.76 13.31 -3.38
N GLU A 100 -4.95 14.32 -2.55
CA GLU A 100 -4.28 14.44 -1.25
C GLU A 100 -4.65 13.27 -0.34
N MET A 101 -5.94 12.96 -0.22
CA MET A 101 -6.43 11.84 0.59
C MET A 101 -5.86 10.49 0.12
N SER A 102 -5.83 10.25 -1.19
CA SER A 102 -5.25 9.04 -1.77
C SER A 102 -3.74 8.92 -1.48
N MET A 103 -3.01 10.03 -1.61
CA MET A 103 -1.58 10.06 -1.33
C MET A 103 -1.31 9.83 0.17
N GLU A 104 -2.02 10.54 1.05
CA GLU A 104 -1.85 10.47 2.49
C GLU A 104 -2.13 9.08 3.04
N GLY A 105 -3.22 8.42 2.62
CA GLY A 105 -3.50 7.08 3.13
C GLY A 105 -2.64 5.99 2.50
N SER A 106 -2.13 6.21 1.27
CA SER A 106 -1.04 5.37 0.75
C SER A 106 0.18 5.46 1.66
N LEU A 107 0.64 6.69 1.98
CA LEU A 107 1.75 6.91 2.90
C LEU A 107 1.50 6.33 4.30
N ALA A 108 0.28 6.50 4.82
CA ALA A 108 -0.11 5.96 6.13
C ALA A 108 -0.04 4.43 6.15
N THR A 109 -0.45 3.77 5.06
CA THR A 109 -0.36 2.32 4.92
C THR A 109 1.09 1.84 5.03
N TYR A 110 2.00 2.45 4.28
CA TYR A 110 3.41 2.02 4.30
C TYR A 110 4.08 2.32 5.65
N LYS A 111 3.77 3.45 6.29
CA LYS A 111 4.25 3.75 7.64
C LYS A 111 3.75 2.74 8.67
N ALA A 112 2.48 2.34 8.60
CA ALA A 112 1.93 1.35 9.51
C ALA A 112 2.57 -0.05 9.33
N VAL A 113 2.86 -0.44 8.08
CA VAL A 113 3.61 -1.67 7.79
C VAL A 113 5.05 -1.56 8.31
N ASP A 114 5.70 -0.42 8.13
CA ASP A 114 7.05 -0.16 8.62
C ASP A 114 7.13 -0.31 10.15
N GLU A 115 6.27 0.38 10.90
CA GLU A 115 6.18 0.28 12.35
C GLU A 115 5.91 -1.15 12.82
N TYR A 116 5.01 -1.86 12.13
CA TYR A 116 4.70 -3.26 12.44
C TYR A 116 5.92 -4.18 12.26
N LEU A 117 6.69 -4.02 11.19
CA LEU A 117 7.88 -4.84 10.95
C LEU A 117 9.04 -4.49 11.89
N GLN A 118 9.17 -3.22 12.30
CA GLN A 118 10.13 -2.83 13.35
C GLN A 118 9.79 -3.48 14.69
N ALA A 119 8.50 -3.52 15.05
CA ALA A 119 8.04 -4.16 16.28
C ALA A 119 8.09 -5.70 16.24
N ASN A 120 8.10 -6.30 15.05
CA ASN A 120 8.04 -7.76 14.86
C ASN A 120 9.21 -8.25 13.98
N PRO A 121 10.46 -8.26 14.48
CA PRO A 121 11.66 -8.48 13.66
C PRO A 121 11.69 -9.83 12.92
N ASP A 122 11.01 -10.85 13.44
CA ASP A 122 10.98 -12.20 12.86
C ASP A 122 9.94 -12.35 11.73
N VAL A 123 9.03 -11.38 11.57
CA VAL A 123 7.97 -11.45 10.57
C VAL A 123 8.52 -11.05 9.20
N TYR A 124 8.37 -11.94 8.21
CA TYR A 124 8.91 -11.83 6.84
C TYR A 124 10.44 -11.62 6.78
N ALA A 125 11.17 -12.11 7.80
CA ALA A 125 12.63 -12.09 7.87
C ALA A 125 13.30 -13.02 6.83
#